data_AF-A0A924Y7W9-F1
#
_entry.id   AF-A0A924Y7W9-F1
#
_cell.length_a   1.000
_cell.length_b   1.000
_cell.length_c   1.000
_cell.angle_alpha   90.00
_cell.angle_beta   90.00
_cell.angle_gamma   90.00
#
_symmetry.space_group_name_H-M   'P 1'
#
loop_
_entity.id
_entity.type
_entity.pdbx_description
1 polymer ?
#
loop_
_entity_poly.entity_id
_entity_poly.type
_entity_poly.pdbx_seq_one_letter_code
_entity_poly.pdbx_strand_id
1 'polypeptide(L)'
;MNVGLLLVFTFIFTLFLLIIQRSEKKRRILVALTLAVAAEVMRRFAINIYGKIDPEALIAFVIAIVLNLLFYLLIGHYNPVGTGDDIQVIGMDD
;
A
#
# COMPACT_ATOMS: atom_id res chain seq x y z
N MET A 1 -3.85 -23.37 7.42
CA MET A 1 -3.82 -22.18 6.57
C MET A 1 -5.23 -21.61 6.48
N ASN A 2 -5.47 -20.43 7.07
CA ASN A 2 -6.78 -19.78 6.97
C ASN A 2 -6.85 -18.96 5.67
N VAL A 3 -7.50 -19.52 4.64
CA VAL A 3 -7.61 -18.89 3.31
C VAL A 3 -8.33 -17.54 3.38
N GLY A 4 -9.33 -17.40 4.26
CA GLY A 4 -10.05 -16.15 4.45
C GLY A 4 -9.14 -15.03 4.96
N LEU A 5 -8.35 -15.30 6.00
CA LEU A 5 -7.37 -14.33 6.52
C LEU A 5 -6.30 -13.99 5.48
N LEU A 6 -5.80 -15.00 4.76
CA LEU A 6 -4.82 -14.78 3.70
C LEU A 6 -5.35 -13.82 2.63
N LEU A 7 -6.59 -14.02 2.16
CA LEU A 7 -7.21 -13.15 1.16
C LEU A 7 -7.42 -11.73 1.68
N VAL A 8 -7.93 -11.59 2.92
CA VAL A 8 -8.15 -10.28 3.54
C VAL A 8 -6.83 -9.52 3.70
N PHE A 9 -5.80 -10.15 4.23
CA PHE A 9 -4.48 -9.53 4.37
C PHE A 9 -3.86 -9.19 3.01
N THR A 10 -3.98 -10.07 2.03
CA THR A 10 -3.45 -9.82 0.69
C THR A 10 -4.10 -8.60 0.08
N PHE A 11 -5.43 -8.51 0.17
CA PHE A 11 -6.19 -7.36 -0.33
C PHE A 11 -5.76 -6.06 0.36
N ILE A 12 -5.69 -6.06 1.69
CA ILE A 12 -5.32 -4.86 2.46
C ILE A 12 -3.87 -4.44 2.16
N PHE A 13 -2.92 -5.35 2.22
CA PHE A 13 -1.51 -5.02 1.92
C PHE A 13 -1.34 -4.56 0.48
N THR A 14 -2.07 -5.14 -0.46
CA THR A 14 -2.06 -4.70 -1.85
C THR A 14 -2.51 -3.25 -1.94
N LEU A 15 -3.59 -2.90 -1.26
CA LEU A 15 -4.15 -1.54 -1.22
C LEU A 15 -3.17 -0.56 -0.57
N PHE A 16 -2.52 -0.94 0.54
CA PHE A 16 -1.50 -0.12 1.20
C PHE A 16 -0.32 0.16 0.28
N LEU A 17 0.24 -0.88 -0.36
CA LEU A 17 1.35 -0.72 -1.28
C LEU A 17 0.97 0.13 -2.49
N LEU A 18 -0.26 0.00 -3.00
CA LEU A 18 -0.75 0.84 -4.11
C LEU A 18 -0.81 2.30 -3.69
N ILE A 19 -1.31 2.60 -2.49
CA ILE A 19 -1.33 3.98 -1.96
C ILE A 19 0.10 4.52 -1.85
N ILE A 20 1.05 3.74 -1.34
CA ILE A 20 2.47 4.16 -1.24
C ILE A 20 3.06 4.43 -2.63
N GLN A 21 2.85 3.53 -3.58
CA GLN A 21 3.32 3.67 -4.95
C GLN A 21 2.74 4.94 -5.62
N ARG A 22 1.48 5.24 -5.35
CA ARG A 22 0.74 6.41 -5.89
C ARG A 22 0.92 7.69 -5.08
N SER A 23 1.69 7.66 -4.01
CA SER A 23 1.99 8.87 -3.23
C SER A 23 3.12 9.68 -3.87
N GLU A 24 3.00 11.00 -3.81
CA GLU A 24 4.05 11.95 -4.21
C GLU A 24 5.39 11.58 -3.58
N LYS A 25 6.49 11.71 -4.34
CA LYS A 25 7.84 11.37 -3.85
C LYS A 25 8.17 12.07 -2.53
N LYS A 26 7.79 13.35 -2.39
CA LYS A 26 8.01 14.15 -1.17
C LYS A 26 7.28 13.58 0.06
N ARG A 27 6.08 13.02 -0.11
CA ARG A 27 5.21 12.54 0.97
C ARG A 27 5.23 11.02 1.14
N ARG A 28 5.84 10.28 0.22
CA ARG A 28 5.83 8.81 0.17
C ARG A 28 6.33 8.17 1.46
N ILE A 29 7.38 8.71 2.07
CA ILE A 29 7.92 8.18 3.33
C ILE A 29 6.90 8.33 4.46
N LEU A 30 6.27 9.50 4.57
CA LEU A 30 5.24 9.75 5.58
C LEU A 30 4.06 8.80 5.41
N VAL A 31 3.57 8.64 4.17
CA VAL A 31 2.49 7.70 3.86
C VAL A 31 2.88 6.25 4.17
N ALA A 32 4.11 5.85 3.82
CA ALA A 32 4.64 4.52 4.13
C ALA A 32 4.72 4.27 5.65
N LEU A 33 5.15 5.27 6.44
CA LEU A 33 5.18 5.17 7.89
C LEU A 33 3.77 5.05 8.48
N THR A 34 2.83 5.88 8.03
CA THR A 34 1.42 5.80 8.48
C THR A 34 0.83 4.43 8.18
N LEU A 35 1.06 3.89 6.99
CA LEU A 35 0.55 2.58 6.60
C LEU A 35 1.28 1.42 7.28
N ALA A 36 2.58 1.58 7.61
CA ALA A 36 3.31 0.61 8.41
C ALA A 36 2.74 0.51 9.84
N VAL A 37 2.36 1.64 10.44
CA VAL A 37 1.66 1.65 11.73
C VAL A 37 0.31 0.93 11.62
N ALA A 38 -0.48 1.21 10.57
CA ALA A 38 -1.75 0.52 10.34
C ALA A 38 -1.58 -1.00 10.16
N ALA A 39 -0.55 -1.42 9.40
CA ALA A 39 -0.21 -2.83 9.20
C ALA A 39 0.18 -3.53 10.52
N GLU A 40 0.96 -2.86 11.38
CA GLU A 40 1.34 -3.42 12.69
C GLU A 40 0.13 -3.53 13.63
N VAL A 41 -0.78 -2.55 13.62
CA VAL A 41 -2.04 -2.63 14.39
C VAL A 41 -2.87 -3.82 13.94
N MET A 42 -3.01 -4.05 12.62
CA MET A 42 -3.72 -5.21 12.10
C MET A 42 -3.05 -6.53 12.50
N ARG A 43 -1.71 -6.60 12.41
CA ARG A 43 -0.95 -7.77 12.81
C ARG A 43 -1.21 -8.09 14.28
N ARG A 44 -1.18 -7.08 15.16
CA ARG A 44 -1.46 -7.23 16.60
C ARG A 44 -2.89 -7.67 16.87
N PHE A 45 -3.86 -7.08 16.17
CA PHE A 45 -5.26 -7.43 16.31
C PHE A 45 -5.52 -8.89 15.91
N ALA A 46 -4.93 -9.35 14.81
CA ALA A 46 -5.05 -10.73 14.37
C ALA A 46 -4.37 -11.72 15.34
N ILE A 47 -3.18 -11.41 15.83
CA ILE A 47 -2.51 -12.23 16.86
C ILE A 47 -3.37 -12.32 18.12
N ASN A 48 -4.01 -11.22 18.55
CA ASN A 48 -4.85 -11.20 19.75
C ASN A 48 -6.14 -12.03 19.58
N ILE A 49 -6.76 -12.01 18.40
CA ILE A 49 -7.99 -12.77 18.12
C ILE A 49 -7.72 -14.26 17.93
N TYR A 50 -6.68 -14.61 17.16
CA TYR A 50 -6.42 -16.00 16.76
C TYR A 50 -5.36 -16.69 17.63
N GLY A 51 -4.69 -15.96 18.52
CA GLY A 51 -3.77 -16.48 19.53
C GLY A 51 -2.45 -17.05 18.99
N LYS A 52 -2.15 -16.88 17.70
CA LYS A 52 -0.96 -17.41 17.04
C LYS A 52 -0.34 -16.41 16.09
N ILE A 53 0.98 -16.53 15.90
CA ILE A 53 1.70 -15.83 14.83
C ILE A 53 1.35 -16.58 13.54
N ASP A 54 0.41 -16.02 12.77
CA ASP A 54 -0.06 -16.61 11.53
C ASP A 54 0.96 -16.39 10.40
N PRO A 55 1.61 -17.45 9.85
CA PRO A 55 2.44 -17.33 8.66
C PRO A 55 1.68 -16.78 7.44
N GLU A 56 0.35 -16.85 7.45
CA GLU A 56 -0.55 -16.30 6.44
C GLU A 56 -0.33 -14.81 6.20
N ALA A 57 -0.05 -14.01 7.24
CA ALA A 57 0.19 -12.58 7.09
C ALA A 57 1.47 -12.31 6.30
N LEU A 58 2.53 -13.11 6.52
CA LEU A 58 3.79 -12.98 5.80
C LEU A 58 3.62 -13.42 4.34
N ILE A 59 2.94 -14.54 4.11
CA ILE A 59 2.62 -15.03 2.75
C ILE A 59 1.78 -13.98 2.01
N ALA A 60 0.75 -13.44 2.63
CA ALA A 60 -0.10 -12.39 2.07
C ALA A 60 0.69 -11.12 1.72
N PHE A 61 1.65 -10.73 2.56
CA PHE A 61 2.53 -9.58 2.28
C PHE A 61 3.42 -9.83 1.06
N VAL A 62 4.00 -11.03 0.93
CA VAL A 62 4.79 -11.39 -0.26
C VAL A 62 3.93 -11.39 -1.51
N ILE A 63 2.72 -11.96 -1.46
CA ILE A 63 1.77 -11.93 -2.58
C ILE A 63 1.42 -10.48 -2.95
N ALA A 64 1.13 -9.64 -1.96
CA ALA A 64 0.81 -8.23 -2.18
C ALA A 64 1.95 -7.45 -2.85
N ILE A 65 3.21 -7.72 -2.48
CA ILE A 65 4.39 -7.16 -3.15
C ILE A 65 4.44 -7.59 -4.61
N VAL A 66 4.27 -8.87 -4.89
CA VAL A 66 4.28 -9.40 -6.27
C VAL A 66 3.17 -8.77 -7.10
N LEU A 67 1.94 -8.70 -6.58
CA LEU A 67 0.82 -8.05 -7.25
C LEU A 67 1.08 -6.57 -7.52
N ASN A 68 1.66 -5.85 -6.55
CA ASN A 68 2.01 -4.44 -6.72
C ASN A 68 3.16 -4.22 -7.70
N LEU A 69 4.13 -5.14 -7.76
CA LEU A 69 5.19 -5.11 -8.75
C LEU A 69 4.64 -5.33 -10.16
N LEU A 70 3.77 -6.33 -10.33
CA LEU A 70 3.07 -6.59 -11.59
C LEU A 70 2.22 -5.39 -12.01
N PHE A 71 1.45 -4.81 -11.08
CA PHE A 71 0.69 -3.59 -11.33
C PHE A 71 1.58 -2.44 -11.78
N TYR A 72 2.71 -2.23 -11.11
CA TYR A 72 3.66 -1.18 -11.47
C TYR A 72 4.23 -1.39 -12.88
N LEU A 73 4.68 -2.61 -13.20
CA LEU A 73 5.27 -2.93 -14.49
C LEU A 73 4.27 -2.85 -15.65
N LEU A 74 3.03 -3.27 -15.43
CA LEU A 74 2.01 -3.33 -16.48
C LEU A 74 1.26 -2.01 -16.67
N ILE A 75 0.99 -1.27 -15.59
CA ILE A 75 0.08 -0.11 -15.62
C ILE A 75 0.75 1.12 -14.99
N GLY A 76 1.38 0.96 -13.82
CA GLY A 76 1.91 2.07 -13.03
C GLY A 76 3.02 2.87 -13.71
N HIS A 77 3.83 2.22 -14.56
CA HIS A 77 4.93 2.87 -15.28
C HIS A 77 4.44 3.93 -16.30
N TYR A 78 3.30 3.69 -16.94
CA TYR A 78 2.77 4.57 -17.99
C TYR A 78 2.01 5.78 -17.44
N ASN A 79 1.64 5.76 -16.16
CA ASN A 79 0.84 6.80 -15.54
C ASN A 79 1.55 7.32 -14.28
N PRO A 80 2.59 8.17 -14.41
CA PRO A 80 3.31 8.69 -13.26
C PRO A 80 2.42 9.57 -12.37
N VAL A 81 2.75 9.64 -11.08
CA VAL A 81 2.04 10.51 -10.14
C VAL A 81 2.36 11.97 -10.47
N GLY A 82 1.31 12.79 -10.60
CA GLY A 82 1.46 14.24 -10.77
C GLY A 82 2.17 14.87 -9.58
N THR A 83 2.95 15.91 -9.83
CA THR A 83 3.55 16.72 -8.76
C THR A 83 2.64 17.92 -8.52
N GLY A 84 2.20 18.15 -7.29
CA GLY A 84 1.35 19.31 -6.96
C GLY A 84 2.03 20.68 -7.05
N ASP A 85 3.28 20.75 -7.50
CA ASP A 85 4.04 22.02 -7.61
C ASP A 85 3.74 22.78 -8.93
N ASP A 86 3.09 22.15 -9.91
CA ASP A 86 2.86 22.72 -11.26
C ASP A 86 1.37 23.02 -11.49
N ILE A 87 0.73 23.67 -10.51
CA ILE A 87 -0.66 24.11 -10.62
C ILE A 87 -0.67 25.43 -11.39
N GLN A 88 -0.90 25.35 -12.69
CA GLN A 88 -1.15 26.53 -13.51
C GLN A 88 -2.51 27.14 -13.14
N VAL A 89 -2.49 28.28 -12.48
CA VAL A 89 -3.69 29.06 -12.18
C VAL A 89 -4.15 29.73 -13.47
N ILE A 90 -5.28 29.29 -14.01
CA ILE A 90 -5.89 29.90 -15.20
C ILE A 90 -6.35 31.31 -14.83
N GLY A 91 -5.73 32.33 -15.43
CA GLY A 91 -6.06 33.76 -15.21
C GLY A 91 -5.05 34.57 -14.40
N MET A 92 -3.88 34.02 -14.05
CA MET A 92 -2.69 34.83 -13.70
C MET A 92 -1.96 35.23 -14.98
N ASP A 93 -2.59 36.10 -15.78
CA ASP A 93 -1.83 36.98 -16.68
C ASP A 93 -1.39 38.18 -15.82
N ASP A 94 -0.11 38.55 -15.87
CA ASP A 94 0.41 39.75 -15.20
C ASP A 94 -0.35 41.04 -15.59
#